data_AF-A0A183PHL8-F1
#
_entry.id   AF-A0A183PHL8-F1
#
_cell.length_a   1.000
_cell.length_b   1.000
_cell.length_c   1.000
_cell.angle_alpha   90.00
_cell.angle_beta   90.00
_cell.angle_gamma   90.00
#
_symmetry.space_group_name_H-M   'P 1'
#
loop_
_entity.id
_entity.type
_entity.pdbx_description
1 polymer ?
#
loop_
_entity_poly.entity_id
_entity_poly.type
_entity_poly.pdbx_seq_one_letter_code
_entity_poly.pdbx_strand_id
1 'polypeptide(L)'
;MFGALAGFKTNGAHGLLHPEGTNGAAAKDPINCSLPALNLSVKDPIAFDAIYRLVLNSAESGGLGPIQLFSLARYMDNCGWTWRAFPFALHATRLFVLSTTQESHPVGNDVLWACLLGHRLGPGALQEILNHVIRNIHCPTLLTDILHRCRSIPCGIHVNSTNCNLNMNNNNNNNINGIDSSSSSIMMNNNMTNSIPSVGRGNSCATHFCNPTPHYINNNNGTGVSGCTGKMLSLDRPPLKGLLDAAINGFVMATHMRLANISPRQYAEFVDFLTRARDTFHLLRPDGPLQFRSLVECLRQTYRGKRKLVSLLSERFG
;
A
#
# COMPACT_ATOMS: atom_id res chain seq x y z
N MET A 1 -3.94 -35.57 26.08
CA MET A 1 -4.22 -34.24 26.68
C MET A 1 -4.27 -33.23 25.55
N PHE A 2 -5.36 -32.62 25.10
CA PHE A 2 -6.83 -32.70 25.21
C PHE A 2 -7.24 -32.03 23.87
N GLY A 3 -8.03 -32.54 22.93
CA GLY A 3 -9.24 -33.36 23.03
C GLY A 3 -10.47 -32.48 22.79
N ALA A 4 -10.88 -32.27 21.53
CA ALA A 4 -12.25 -31.84 21.17
C ALA A 4 -12.48 -31.99 19.65
N LEU A 5 -12.75 -33.22 19.21
CA LEU A 5 -13.41 -33.52 17.95
C LEU A 5 -14.77 -34.15 18.29
N ALA A 6 -15.77 -33.86 17.47
CA ALA A 6 -17.11 -34.45 17.39
C ALA A 6 -18.25 -33.76 18.18
N GLY A 7 -19.30 -33.42 17.42
CA GLY A 7 -20.58 -32.96 17.94
C GLY A 7 -21.60 -32.54 16.87
N PHE A 8 -21.68 -33.24 15.73
CA PHE A 8 -22.89 -33.17 14.89
C PHE A 8 -23.86 -34.23 15.42
N LYS A 9 -24.99 -33.80 15.98
CA LYS A 9 -26.12 -34.71 16.26
C LYS A 9 -27.44 -34.05 15.89
N THR A 10 -28.17 -34.80 15.09
CA THR A 10 -29.47 -34.57 14.48
C THR A 10 -30.63 -34.87 15.44
N ASN A 11 -31.76 -34.19 15.19
CA ASN A 11 -33.17 -34.54 15.52
C ASN A 11 -33.77 -34.09 16.88
N GLY A 12 -34.81 -33.25 16.78
CA GLY A 12 -36.19 -33.73 17.01
C GLY A 12 -36.89 -33.42 18.34
N ALA A 13 -37.64 -32.31 18.35
CA ALA A 13 -39.04 -32.16 18.79
C ALA A 13 -39.44 -31.87 20.28
N HIS A 14 -40.44 -30.95 20.35
CA HIS A 14 -41.46 -30.66 21.37
C HIS A 14 -41.15 -29.78 22.60
N GLY A 15 -41.83 -28.61 22.68
CA GLY A 15 -42.34 -28.05 23.95
C GLY A 15 -42.12 -26.56 24.27
N LEU A 16 -42.96 -25.69 23.68
CA LEU A 16 -43.60 -24.47 24.24
C LEU A 16 -42.91 -23.58 25.32
N LEU A 17 -42.81 -22.29 24.93
CA LEU A 17 -42.98 -21.02 25.69
C LEU A 17 -41.85 -20.51 26.62
N HIS A 18 -41.03 -19.58 26.11
CA HIS A 18 -41.01 -18.16 26.52
C HIS A 18 -40.01 -17.36 25.63
N PRO A 19 -40.28 -16.07 25.33
CA PRO A 19 -39.38 -15.22 24.53
C PRO A 19 -38.33 -14.54 25.43
N GLU A 20 -37.23 -14.11 24.82
CA GLU A 20 -36.07 -13.40 25.38
C GLU A 20 -34.82 -14.27 25.63
N GLY A 21 -33.75 -13.92 24.91
CA GLY A 21 -32.38 -14.14 25.38
C GLY A 21 -31.59 -15.25 24.68
N THR A 22 -30.44 -14.82 24.13
CA THR A 22 -29.20 -15.61 23.93
C THR A 22 -29.04 -16.45 22.65
N ASN A 23 -28.85 -15.77 21.51
CA ASN A 23 -27.94 -16.29 20.47
C ASN A 23 -26.49 -16.02 20.89
N GLY A 24 -26.01 -16.75 21.89
CA GLY A 24 -24.63 -16.73 22.35
C GLY A 24 -23.97 -18.07 22.08
N ALA A 25 -23.39 -18.26 20.89
CA ALA A 25 -22.56 -19.42 20.61
C ALA A 25 -21.31 -19.02 19.81
N ALA A 26 -20.14 -19.27 20.42
CA ALA A 26 -18.78 -19.09 19.91
C ALA A 26 -18.17 -17.68 19.87
N ALA A 27 -18.44 -16.84 20.89
CA ALA A 27 -17.71 -15.59 21.14
C ALA A 27 -16.50 -15.79 22.08
N LYS A 28 -15.62 -16.76 21.80
CA LYS A 28 -14.36 -16.94 22.55
C LYS A 28 -13.18 -16.64 21.64
N ASP A 29 -12.76 -15.37 21.73
CA ASP A 29 -11.52 -14.78 21.25
C ASP A 29 -11.12 -15.12 19.79
N PRO A 30 -11.69 -14.42 18.79
CA PRO A 30 -11.21 -14.49 17.40
C PRO A 30 -9.71 -14.13 17.26
N ILE A 31 -9.15 -13.46 18.29
CA ILE A 31 -7.77 -13.01 18.40
C ILE A 31 -6.77 -14.17 18.30
N ASN A 32 -6.93 -15.22 19.12
CA ASN A 32 -5.93 -16.29 19.24
C ASN A 32 -6.11 -17.42 18.22
N CYS A 33 -7.30 -17.53 17.63
CA CYS A 33 -7.63 -18.62 16.71
C CYS A 33 -7.62 -18.21 15.22
N SER A 34 -7.46 -16.92 14.90
CA SER A 34 -7.53 -16.40 13.53
C SER A 34 -6.57 -17.09 12.56
N LEU A 35 -5.28 -17.08 12.85
CA LEU A 35 -4.24 -17.66 11.98
C LEU A 35 -4.36 -19.19 11.87
N PRO A 36 -4.52 -19.96 12.97
CA PRO A 36 -4.78 -21.41 12.87
C PRO A 36 -6.06 -21.75 12.09
N ALA A 37 -7.16 -21.01 12.27
CA ALA A 37 -8.40 -21.25 11.55
C ALA A 37 -8.24 -21.01 10.04
N LEU A 38 -7.51 -19.97 9.65
CA LEU A 38 -7.17 -19.70 8.25
C LEU A 38 -6.29 -20.80 7.66
N ASN A 39 -5.33 -21.33 8.42
CA ASN A 39 -4.46 -22.41 7.98
C ASN A 39 -5.20 -23.75 7.80
N LEU A 40 -6.13 -24.07 8.71
CA LEU A 40 -6.92 -25.30 8.62
C LEU A 40 -7.94 -25.28 7.47
N SER A 41 -8.42 -24.09 7.09
CA SER A 41 -9.45 -23.94 6.06
C SER A 41 -8.91 -23.85 4.64
N VAL A 42 -7.58 -23.78 4.42
CA VAL A 42 -6.97 -23.62 3.08
C VAL A 42 -7.47 -24.64 2.04
N LYS A 43 -7.85 -25.85 2.48
CA LYS A 43 -8.34 -26.93 1.60
C LYS A 43 -9.80 -26.77 1.16
N ASP A 44 -10.58 -25.94 1.86
CA ASP A 44 -11.99 -25.68 1.57
C ASP A 44 -12.18 -24.18 1.26
N PRO A 45 -12.34 -23.80 -0.02
CA PRO A 45 -12.50 -22.41 -0.42
C PRO A 45 -13.67 -21.69 0.25
N ILE A 46 -14.76 -22.40 0.55
CA ILE A 46 -15.97 -21.80 1.14
C ILE A 46 -15.70 -21.50 2.62
N ALA A 47 -15.15 -22.47 3.36
CA ALA A 47 -14.77 -22.28 4.74
C ALA A 47 -13.69 -21.20 4.89
N PHE A 48 -12.70 -21.18 4.00
CA PHE A 48 -11.64 -20.19 4.00
C PHE A 48 -12.18 -18.78 3.79
N ASP A 49 -13.08 -18.59 2.82
CA ASP A 49 -13.69 -17.28 2.56
C ASP A 49 -14.51 -16.78 3.75
N ALA A 50 -15.31 -17.66 4.36
CA ALA A 50 -16.09 -17.33 5.55
C ALA A 50 -15.20 -16.91 6.72
N ILE A 51 -14.11 -17.65 6.99
CA ILE A 51 -13.16 -17.34 8.07
C ILE A 51 -12.40 -16.05 7.75
N TYR A 52 -11.95 -15.86 6.51
CA TYR A 52 -11.28 -14.64 6.08
C TYR A 52 -12.14 -13.40 6.34
N ARG A 53 -13.42 -13.43 5.94
CA ARG A 53 -14.35 -12.32 6.16
C ARG A 53 -14.62 -12.07 7.63
N LEU A 54 -14.74 -13.11 8.44
CA LEU A 54 -14.90 -12.97 9.89
C LEU A 54 -13.69 -12.29 10.55
N VAL A 55 -12.48 -12.71 10.17
CA VAL A 55 -11.22 -12.13 10.68
C VAL A 55 -11.06 -10.68 10.21
N LEU A 56 -11.42 -10.38 8.95
CA LEU A 56 -11.38 -9.03 8.41
C LEU A 56 -12.38 -8.10 9.12
N ASN A 57 -13.62 -8.55 9.34
CA ASN A 57 -14.61 -7.78 10.11
C ASN A 57 -14.12 -7.52 11.56
N SER A 58 -13.40 -8.47 12.14
CA SER A 58 -12.78 -8.31 13.48
C SER A 58 -11.61 -7.31 13.46
N ALA A 59 -10.85 -7.24 12.36
CA ALA A 59 -9.81 -6.24 12.17
C ALA A 59 -10.41 -4.83 12.04
N GLU A 60 -11.49 -4.69 11.25
CA GLU A 60 -12.18 -3.42 11.01
C GLU A 60 -12.82 -2.85 12.28
N SER A 61 -13.34 -3.70 13.15
CA SER A 61 -13.91 -3.31 14.44
C SER A 61 -12.86 -3.03 15.54
N GLY A 62 -11.57 -3.19 15.24
CA GLY A 62 -10.48 -2.98 16.19
C GLY A 62 -10.26 -4.13 17.17
N GLY A 63 -10.83 -5.31 16.90
CA GLY A 63 -10.67 -6.51 17.73
C GLY A 63 -9.29 -7.16 17.64
N LEU A 64 -8.41 -6.71 16.72
CA LEU A 64 -7.06 -7.25 16.51
C LEU A 64 -6.00 -6.14 16.63
N GLY A 65 -4.90 -6.44 17.32
CA GLY A 65 -3.79 -5.49 17.47
C GLY A 65 -2.89 -5.40 16.23
N PRO A 66 -2.08 -4.33 16.07
CA PRO A 66 -1.21 -4.14 14.90
C PRO A 66 -0.28 -5.31 14.60
N ILE A 67 0.34 -5.90 15.64
CA ILE A 67 1.27 -7.03 15.49
C ILE A 67 0.57 -8.26 14.89
N GLN A 68 -0.66 -8.54 15.34
CA GLN A 68 -1.45 -9.68 14.85
C GLN A 68 -1.89 -9.44 13.40
N LEU A 69 -2.33 -8.22 13.09
CA LEU A 69 -2.71 -7.84 11.73
C LEU A 69 -1.54 -7.94 10.76
N PHE A 70 -0.35 -7.47 11.13
CA PHE A 70 0.84 -7.66 10.30
C PHE A 70 1.21 -9.13 10.14
N SER A 71 1.08 -9.95 11.19
CA SER A 71 1.31 -11.39 11.11
C SER A 71 0.33 -12.08 10.15
N LEU A 72 -0.96 -11.74 10.20
CA LEU A 72 -1.98 -12.22 9.27
C LEU A 72 -1.69 -11.78 7.83
N ALA A 73 -1.33 -10.51 7.63
CA ALA A 73 -0.95 -9.98 6.32
C ALA A 73 0.26 -10.73 5.74
N ARG A 74 1.30 -10.97 6.56
CA ARG A 74 2.50 -11.71 6.16
C ARG A 74 2.18 -13.15 5.78
N TYR A 75 1.36 -13.83 6.56
CA TYR A 75 0.89 -15.17 6.23
C TYR A 75 0.19 -15.20 4.87
N MET A 76 -0.77 -14.29 4.65
CA MET A 76 -1.50 -14.19 3.38
C MET A 76 -0.59 -13.92 2.18
N ASP A 77 0.39 -13.03 2.33
CA ASP A 77 1.35 -12.72 1.26
C ASP A 77 2.30 -13.89 0.98
N ASN A 78 2.75 -14.61 2.01
CA ASN A 78 3.57 -15.82 1.86
C ASN A 78 2.81 -16.95 1.15
N CYS A 79 1.50 -17.01 1.29
CA CYS A 79 0.63 -17.91 0.54
C CYS A 79 0.38 -17.47 -0.91
N GLY A 80 0.89 -16.31 -1.32
CA GLY A 80 0.67 -15.72 -2.66
C GLY A 80 -0.65 -14.96 -2.80
N TRP A 81 -1.39 -14.74 -1.70
CA TRP A 81 -2.65 -13.99 -1.71
C TRP A 81 -2.44 -12.51 -1.37
N THR A 82 -1.55 -11.85 -2.11
CA THR A 82 -1.13 -10.46 -1.90
C THR A 82 -2.32 -9.48 -1.82
N TRP A 83 -3.36 -9.66 -2.65
CA TRP A 83 -4.58 -8.84 -2.60
C TRP A 83 -5.38 -9.04 -1.29
N ARG A 84 -5.40 -10.26 -0.74
CA ARG A 84 -6.07 -10.56 0.53
C ARG A 84 -5.25 -10.11 1.75
N ALA A 85 -3.93 -10.01 1.59
CA ALA A 85 -3.01 -9.52 2.62
C ALA A 85 -3.14 -8.01 2.88
N PHE A 86 -3.41 -7.24 1.83
CA PHE A 86 -3.37 -5.78 1.90
C PHE A 86 -4.37 -5.14 2.88
N PRO A 87 -5.65 -5.57 2.97
CA PRO A 87 -6.56 -5.03 3.97
C PRO A 87 -6.03 -5.16 5.40
N PHE A 88 -5.44 -6.31 5.76
CA PHE A 88 -4.85 -6.49 7.10
C PHE A 88 -3.67 -5.55 7.34
N ALA A 89 -2.78 -5.42 6.36
CA ALA A 89 -1.65 -4.50 6.44
C ALA A 89 -2.11 -3.04 6.56
N LEU A 90 -3.14 -2.65 5.81
CA LEU A 90 -3.72 -1.32 5.83
C LEU A 90 -4.33 -0.98 7.20
N HIS A 91 -5.14 -1.90 7.76
CA HIS A 91 -5.69 -1.74 9.11
C HIS A 91 -4.60 -1.69 10.18
N ALA A 92 -3.54 -2.50 10.06
CA ALA A 92 -2.41 -2.45 10.97
C ALA A 92 -1.70 -1.08 10.94
N THR A 93 -1.43 -0.55 9.74
CA THR A 93 -0.83 0.78 9.56
C THR A 93 -1.71 1.90 10.09
N ARG A 94 -3.04 1.77 9.99
CA ARG A 94 -4.00 2.73 10.56
C ARG A 94 -3.95 2.82 12.08
N LEU A 95 -3.66 1.72 12.76
CA LEU A 95 -3.62 1.64 14.22
C LEU A 95 -2.24 2.01 14.78
N PHE A 96 -1.19 1.93 13.97
CA PHE A 96 0.18 2.27 14.38
C PHE A 96 0.43 3.78 14.31
N VAL A 97 0.91 4.37 15.41
CA VAL A 97 1.31 5.78 15.52
C VAL A 97 2.77 5.85 15.99
N LEU A 98 3.60 6.66 15.32
CA LEU A 98 5.00 6.85 15.67
C LEU A 98 5.34 8.33 15.82
N SER A 99 5.82 8.73 16.99
CA SER A 99 6.22 10.11 17.28
C SER A 99 7.59 10.47 16.68
N THR A 100 7.87 11.77 16.57
CA THR A 100 9.09 12.38 16.00
C THR A 100 10.40 11.99 16.71
N THR A 101 10.34 11.45 17.93
CA THR A 101 11.51 11.17 18.78
C THR A 101 11.96 9.71 18.77
N GLN A 102 11.16 8.80 18.21
CA GLN A 102 11.49 7.37 18.19
C GLN A 102 12.17 6.99 16.87
N GLU A 103 13.46 6.66 16.93
CA GLU A 103 14.25 6.29 15.74
C GLU A 103 14.15 4.79 15.38
N SER A 104 13.75 3.93 16.32
CA SER A 104 13.55 2.50 16.06
C SER A 104 12.29 1.98 16.74
N HIS A 105 11.44 1.30 15.98
CA HIS A 105 10.27 0.61 16.48
C HIS A 105 10.13 -0.72 15.73
N PRO A 106 9.86 -1.85 16.41
CA PRO A 106 9.75 -3.17 15.75
C PRO A 106 8.74 -3.16 14.59
N VAL A 107 7.63 -2.44 14.74
CA VAL A 107 6.58 -2.26 13.72
C VAL A 107 7.01 -1.38 12.54
N GLY A 108 8.10 -0.60 12.65
CA GLY A 108 8.59 0.24 11.54
C GLY A 108 8.96 -0.59 10.31
N ASN A 109 9.57 -1.76 10.52
CA ASN A 109 9.89 -2.71 9.46
C ASN A 109 8.63 -3.30 8.80
N ASP A 110 7.57 -3.52 9.58
CA ASP A 110 6.30 -4.01 9.06
C ASP A 110 5.59 -2.97 8.20
N VAL A 111 5.64 -1.69 8.61
CA VAL A 111 5.11 -0.57 7.79
C VAL A 111 5.91 -0.43 6.49
N LEU A 112 7.24 -0.49 6.54
CA LEU A 112 8.08 -0.46 5.34
C LEU A 112 7.69 -1.56 4.35
N TRP A 113 7.50 -2.79 4.85
CA TRP A 113 7.02 -3.91 4.03
C TRP A 113 5.60 -3.68 3.51
N ALA A 114 4.69 -3.15 4.32
CA ALA A 114 3.33 -2.89 3.91
C ALA A 114 3.25 -1.85 2.78
N CYS A 115 4.10 -0.82 2.81
CA CYS A 115 4.24 0.12 1.71
C CYS A 115 4.72 -0.57 0.41
N LEU A 116 5.68 -1.50 0.52
CA LEU A 116 6.10 -2.32 -0.62
C LEU A 116 4.99 -3.27 -1.10
N LEU A 117 4.18 -3.82 -0.20
CA LEU A 117 2.98 -4.59 -0.54
C LEU A 117 2.01 -3.75 -1.36
N GLY A 118 1.70 -2.52 -0.92
CA GLY A 118 0.88 -1.58 -1.68
C GLY A 118 1.48 -1.26 -3.05
N HIS A 119 2.80 -1.06 -3.12
CA HIS A 119 3.50 -0.83 -4.38
C HIS A 119 3.35 -2.00 -5.38
N ARG A 120 3.29 -3.26 -4.91
CA ARG A 120 3.07 -4.45 -5.77
C ARG A 120 1.65 -4.53 -6.33
N LEU A 121 0.67 -4.04 -5.58
CA LEU A 121 -0.74 -4.03 -5.97
C LEU A 121 -1.07 -2.87 -6.93
N GLY A 122 -0.28 -1.81 -6.88
CA GLY A 122 -0.36 -0.69 -7.82
C GLY A 122 -0.50 0.67 -7.14
N PRO A 123 -0.62 1.75 -7.93
CA PRO A 123 -0.58 3.12 -7.42
C PRO A 123 -1.75 3.47 -6.49
N GLY A 124 -2.94 2.88 -6.69
CA GLY A 124 -4.10 3.10 -5.81
C GLY A 124 -3.88 2.57 -4.39
N ALA A 125 -3.46 1.30 -4.28
CA ALA A 125 -3.13 0.69 -3.00
C ALA A 125 -1.96 1.40 -2.30
N LEU A 126 -0.94 1.81 -3.07
CA LEU A 126 0.17 2.59 -2.55
C LEU A 126 -0.27 3.96 -2.00
N GLN A 127 -1.12 4.69 -2.73
CA GLN A 127 -1.67 5.96 -2.25
C GLN A 127 -2.42 5.78 -0.93
N GLU A 128 -3.27 4.75 -0.85
CA GLU A 128 -4.12 4.50 0.31
C GLU A 128 -3.30 4.23 1.57
N ILE A 129 -2.30 3.35 1.49
CA ILE A 129 -1.43 3.09 2.64
C ILE A 129 -0.57 4.30 3.00
N LEU A 130 -0.06 5.05 2.02
CA LEU A 130 0.72 6.25 2.27
C LEU A 130 -0.11 7.35 2.96
N ASN A 131 -1.40 7.47 2.67
CA ASN A 131 -2.28 8.40 3.38
C ASN A 131 -2.34 8.11 4.89
N HIS A 132 -2.31 6.84 5.27
CA HIS A 132 -2.29 6.44 6.69
C HIS A 132 -0.91 6.62 7.32
N VAL A 133 0.17 6.32 6.57
CA VAL A 133 1.55 6.60 6.99
C VAL A 133 1.71 8.09 7.30
N ILE A 134 1.32 8.97 6.38
CA ILE A 134 1.43 10.43 6.54
C ILE A 134 0.66 10.93 7.77
N ARG A 135 -0.51 10.34 8.05
CA ARG A 135 -1.35 10.72 9.18
C ARG A 135 -0.78 10.31 10.52
N ASN A 136 -0.19 9.12 10.59
CA ASN A 136 0.11 8.47 11.87
C ASN A 136 1.61 8.41 12.21
N ILE A 137 2.48 8.55 11.22
CA ILE A 137 3.93 8.43 11.38
C ILE A 137 4.54 9.81 11.21
N HIS A 138 5.13 10.31 12.29
CA HIS A 138 5.79 11.61 12.34
C HIS A 138 7.31 11.49 12.50
N CYS A 139 7.87 10.28 12.46
CA CYS A 139 9.31 10.07 12.49
C CYS A 139 9.91 10.36 11.10
N PRO A 140 10.64 11.48 10.92
CA PRO A 140 11.05 11.93 9.59
C PRO A 140 12.04 10.97 8.92
N THR A 141 12.91 10.30 9.68
CA THR A 141 13.85 9.32 9.14
C THR A 141 13.15 8.09 8.58
N LEU A 142 12.09 7.60 9.25
CA LEU A 142 11.28 6.50 8.74
C LEU A 142 10.49 6.92 7.48
N LEU A 143 9.93 8.13 7.46
CA LEU A 143 9.25 8.65 6.28
C LEU A 143 10.19 8.75 5.08
N THR A 144 11.43 9.19 5.29
CA THR A 144 12.47 9.22 4.25
C THR A 144 12.84 7.81 3.77
N ASP A 145 12.97 6.81 4.66
CA ASP A 145 13.23 5.43 4.24
C ASP A 145 12.08 4.86 3.41
N ILE A 146 10.82 5.06 3.84
CA ILE A 146 9.63 4.70 3.06
C ILE A 146 9.67 5.39 1.69
N LEU A 147 10.00 6.68 1.65
CA LEU A 147 10.09 7.44 0.41
C LEU A 147 11.11 6.84 -0.57
N HIS A 148 12.32 6.54 -0.11
CA HIS A 148 13.36 5.96 -0.97
C HIS A 148 12.98 4.58 -1.50
N ARG A 149 12.35 3.74 -0.67
CA ARG A 149 11.89 2.41 -1.06
C ARG A 149 10.72 2.44 -2.02
N CYS A 150 9.75 3.32 -1.80
CA CYS A 150 8.61 3.47 -2.70
C CYS A 150 8.98 4.19 -4.00
N ARG A 151 10.06 4.98 -4.01
CA ARG A 151 10.57 5.62 -5.24
C ARG A 151 11.21 4.63 -6.20
N SER A 152 11.82 3.57 -5.69
CA SER A 152 12.47 2.52 -6.49
C SER A 152 11.49 1.37 -6.69
N ILE A 153 10.98 1.19 -7.92
CA ILE A 153 10.11 0.05 -8.23
C ILE A 153 10.87 -1.24 -7.86
N PRO A 154 10.28 -2.15 -7.06
CA PRO A 154 10.86 -3.47 -6.83
C PRO A 154 10.92 -4.24 -8.16
N CYS A 155 12.07 -4.21 -8.83
CA CYS A 155 12.34 -5.11 -9.96
C CYS A 155 12.49 -6.52 -9.39
N GLY A 156 11.47 -7.37 -9.54
CA GLY A 156 11.62 -8.78 -9.16
C GLY A 156 10.35 -9.57 -8.82
N ILE A 157 9.15 -9.14 -9.23
CA ILE A 157 7.94 -9.91 -8.92
C ILE A 157 7.26 -10.29 -10.23
N HIS A 158 7.39 -11.57 -10.54
CA HIS A 158 6.64 -12.28 -11.56
C HIS A 158 5.15 -12.19 -11.18
N VAL A 159 4.52 -11.10 -11.60
CA VAL A 159 3.07 -11.06 -11.73
C VAL A 159 2.77 -12.10 -12.80
N ASN A 160 2.15 -13.23 -12.42
CA ASN A 160 1.48 -14.07 -13.40
C ASN A 160 0.46 -13.17 -14.10
N SER A 161 0.87 -12.72 -15.28
CA SER A 161 0.17 -11.76 -16.10
C SER A 161 -1.12 -12.41 -16.57
N THR A 162 -2.19 -12.14 -15.85
CA THR A 162 -3.54 -12.30 -16.39
C THR A 162 -4.18 -10.93 -16.37
N ASN A 163 -4.12 -10.31 -17.55
CA ASN A 163 -5.03 -9.26 -18.02
C ASN A 163 -4.93 -7.87 -17.36
N CYS A 164 -3.90 -7.12 -17.73
CA CYS A 164 -4.01 -5.67 -17.87
C CYS A 164 -3.82 -5.30 -19.34
N ASN A 165 -4.87 -5.49 -20.14
CA ASN A 165 -4.95 -4.94 -21.49
C ASN A 165 -5.20 -3.42 -21.35
N LEU A 166 -4.12 -2.64 -21.18
CA LEU A 166 -4.17 -1.20 -21.34
C LEU A 166 -4.32 -0.90 -22.82
N ASN A 167 -5.58 -0.82 -23.26
CA ASN A 167 -5.97 -0.30 -24.56
C ASN A 167 -5.58 1.18 -24.64
N MET A 168 -4.34 1.46 -25.05
CA MET A 168 -3.90 2.80 -25.42
C MET A 168 -4.33 3.04 -26.87
N ASN A 169 -5.59 3.47 -27.03
CA ASN A 169 -6.13 3.87 -28.32
C ASN A 169 -5.45 5.19 -28.72
N ASN A 170 -4.40 5.12 -29.52
CA ASN A 170 -3.65 6.27 -30.00
C ASN A 170 -4.09 6.58 -31.44
N ASN A 171 -5.21 7.29 -31.59
CA ASN A 171 -5.59 7.86 -32.89
C ASN A 171 -4.75 9.11 -33.15
N ASN A 172 -3.61 8.92 -33.81
CA ASN A 172 -2.85 9.97 -34.44
C ASN A 172 -3.05 9.85 -35.96
N ASN A 173 -3.96 10.64 -36.52
CA ASN A 173 -4.03 10.87 -37.96
C ASN A 173 -3.89 12.37 -38.21
N ASN A 174 -2.68 12.78 -38.56
CA ASN A 174 -2.41 14.03 -39.26
C ASN A 174 -1.48 13.68 -40.43
N ASN A 175 -2.02 13.67 -41.65
CA ASN A 175 -1.28 14.27 -42.76
C ASN A 175 -2.23 14.84 -43.83
N ILE A 176 -1.77 15.94 -44.39
CA ILE A 176 -2.44 16.97 -45.19
C ILE A 176 -2.33 16.65 -46.69
N ASN A 177 -3.32 17.14 -47.46
CA ASN A 177 -3.35 17.57 -48.88
C ASN A 177 -4.76 17.23 -49.41
N GLY A 178 -5.60 18.07 -50.01
CA GLY A 178 -5.47 19.36 -50.66
C GLY A 178 -6.41 19.33 -51.88
N ILE A 179 -7.43 20.20 -51.87
CA ILE A 179 -8.13 20.79 -53.04
C ILE A 179 -9.24 19.97 -53.77
N ASP A 180 -10.35 20.69 -54.00
CA ASP A 180 -11.44 20.57 -55.00
C ASP A 180 -12.75 19.80 -54.73
N SER A 181 -13.80 20.61 -54.53
CA SER A 181 -15.00 20.77 -55.38
C SER A 181 -16.00 19.61 -55.58
N SER A 182 -17.24 19.89 -55.13
CA SER A 182 -18.52 19.65 -55.84
C SER A 182 -19.13 18.23 -55.90
N SER A 183 -20.39 18.17 -55.44
CA SER A 183 -21.52 17.44 -56.05
C SER A 183 -21.70 15.91 -55.86
N SER A 184 -22.79 15.59 -55.16
CA SER A 184 -23.88 14.67 -55.56
C SER A 184 -23.67 13.14 -55.64
N SER A 185 -24.79 12.45 -55.30
CA SER A 185 -25.23 11.07 -55.66
C SER A 185 -24.78 9.93 -54.72
N ILE A 186 -25.69 9.35 -53.93
CA ILE A 186 -26.62 8.22 -54.21
C ILE A 186 -25.92 6.84 -54.21
N MET A 187 -26.33 5.99 -53.25
CA MET A 187 -26.71 4.56 -53.35
C MET A 187 -26.71 3.99 -51.91
N MET A 188 -27.84 3.92 -51.20
CA MET A 188 -28.79 2.78 -51.18
C MET A 188 -28.15 1.42 -51.48
N ASN A 189 -28.11 0.52 -50.49
CA ASN A 189 -28.92 -0.69 -50.63
C ASN A 189 -29.35 -1.26 -49.27
N ASN A 190 -30.59 -1.72 -49.27
CA ASN A 190 -31.35 -2.26 -48.16
C ASN A 190 -31.05 -3.74 -47.99
N ASN A 191 -31.23 -4.27 -46.77
CA ASN A 191 -32.12 -5.42 -46.67
C ASN A 191 -32.84 -5.45 -45.32
N MET A 192 -34.14 -5.61 -45.42
CA MET A 192 -35.14 -5.43 -44.39
C MET A 192 -35.86 -6.77 -44.24
N THR A 193 -35.89 -7.34 -43.03
CA THR A 193 -36.89 -8.35 -42.66
C THR A 193 -37.34 -8.08 -41.23
N ASN A 194 -38.57 -7.60 -41.10
CA ASN A 194 -39.31 -7.38 -39.85
C ASN A 194 -39.70 -8.72 -39.20
N SER A 195 -39.74 -8.77 -37.85
CA SER A 195 -40.85 -9.30 -37.02
C SER A 195 -40.58 -9.09 -35.52
N ILE A 196 -41.64 -8.82 -34.74
CA ILE A 196 -41.68 -8.22 -33.39
C ILE A 196 -41.73 -9.31 -32.25
N PRO A 197 -41.87 -9.01 -30.93
CA PRO A 197 -40.90 -9.37 -29.87
C PRO A 197 -41.36 -10.47 -28.89
N SER A 198 -40.45 -11.15 -28.17
CA SER A 198 -40.83 -11.89 -26.95
C SER A 198 -39.74 -11.97 -25.88
N VAL A 199 -40.18 -11.67 -24.66
CA VAL A 199 -39.60 -11.83 -23.31
C VAL A 199 -38.67 -13.04 -23.10
N GLY A 200 -37.52 -12.85 -22.42
CA GLY A 200 -36.72 -13.98 -21.93
C GLY A 200 -35.38 -13.65 -21.25
N ARG A 201 -35.43 -13.59 -19.91
CA ARG A 201 -34.42 -13.93 -18.88
C ARG A 201 -32.92 -14.01 -19.24
N GLY A 202 -32.13 -13.27 -18.45
CA GLY A 202 -30.67 -13.18 -18.51
C GLY A 202 -29.89 -14.43 -18.09
N ASN A 203 -28.70 -14.53 -18.66
CA ASN A 203 -27.77 -15.66 -18.57
C ASN A 203 -26.89 -15.59 -17.31
N SER A 204 -26.74 -16.74 -16.66
CA SER A 204 -25.71 -17.06 -15.67
C SER A 204 -24.42 -17.51 -16.37
N CYS A 205 -23.25 -17.15 -15.82
CA CYS A 205 -21.97 -17.80 -16.12
C CYS A 205 -21.32 -18.29 -14.81
N ALA A 206 -21.11 -19.59 -14.70
CA ALA A 206 -20.36 -20.25 -13.64
C ALA A 206 -19.04 -20.79 -14.23
N THR A 207 -17.96 -20.55 -13.51
CA THR A 207 -16.58 -20.79 -13.90
C THR A 207 -16.11 -22.20 -13.56
N HIS A 208 -15.44 -22.86 -14.51
CA HIS A 208 -14.71 -24.11 -14.30
C HIS A 208 -13.24 -23.84 -13.95
N PHE A 209 -12.73 -24.61 -12.97
CA PHE A 209 -11.35 -24.73 -12.53
C PHE A 209 -10.42 -25.31 -13.61
N CYS A 210 -9.16 -24.86 -13.69
CA CYS A 210 -8.04 -25.65 -14.22
C CYS A 210 -6.70 -25.31 -13.53
N ASN A 211 -6.03 -26.36 -13.03
CA ASN A 211 -4.58 -26.44 -12.74
C ASN A 211 -3.75 -26.39 -14.03
N PRO A 212 -2.43 -26.13 -13.96
CA PRO A 212 -1.52 -26.85 -14.86
C PRO A 212 -0.21 -27.36 -14.23
N THR A 213 0.16 -28.57 -14.65
CA THR A 213 1.50 -29.19 -14.58
C THR A 213 2.43 -28.64 -15.68
N PRO A 214 3.77 -28.67 -15.52
CA PRO A 214 4.69 -28.00 -16.45
C PRO A 214 5.25 -28.93 -17.53
N HIS A 215 5.24 -28.47 -18.79
CA HIS A 215 6.06 -29.04 -19.86
C HIS A 215 7.08 -27.99 -20.33
N TYR A 216 8.36 -28.39 -20.33
CA TYR A 216 9.50 -27.59 -20.73
C TYR A 216 9.75 -27.77 -22.24
N ILE A 217 9.74 -26.69 -23.02
CA ILE A 217 10.31 -26.66 -24.37
C ILE A 217 11.17 -25.41 -24.49
N ASN A 218 12.47 -25.63 -24.60
CA ASN A 218 13.52 -24.65 -24.87
C ASN A 218 13.56 -24.35 -26.36
N ASN A 219 13.56 -23.08 -26.76
CA ASN A 219 14.10 -22.65 -28.04
C ASN A 219 14.64 -21.22 -27.94
N ASN A 220 15.97 -21.13 -27.98
CA ASN A 220 16.71 -19.89 -28.17
C ASN A 220 16.51 -19.40 -29.60
N ASN A 221 16.13 -18.13 -29.76
CA ASN A 221 16.67 -17.27 -30.81
C ASN A 221 16.47 -15.80 -30.42
N GLY A 222 17.57 -15.07 -30.39
CA GLY A 222 17.68 -13.76 -29.77
C GLY A 222 17.10 -12.62 -30.60
N THR A 223 16.47 -11.69 -29.89
CA THR A 223 16.30 -10.29 -30.27
C THR A 223 16.21 -9.44 -28.98
N GLY A 224 17.21 -8.57 -28.78
CA GLY A 224 17.21 -7.37 -27.93
C GLY A 224 16.50 -7.43 -26.57
N VAL A 225 17.24 -7.78 -25.52
CA VAL A 225 16.87 -7.48 -24.12
C VAL A 225 16.84 -5.97 -23.94
N SER A 226 15.63 -5.38 -23.99
CA SER A 226 15.40 -4.03 -23.48
C SER A 226 15.43 -4.12 -21.95
N GLY A 227 16.58 -3.77 -21.37
CA GLY A 227 16.79 -3.76 -19.93
C GLY A 227 15.79 -2.87 -19.22
N CYS A 228 15.14 -3.40 -18.20
CA CYS A 228 14.29 -2.67 -17.26
C CYS A 228 15.13 -1.71 -16.40
N THR A 229 15.64 -0.62 -16.98
CA THR A 229 16.20 0.48 -16.21
C THR A 229 15.05 1.14 -15.42
N GLY A 230 15.14 1.03 -14.10
CA GLY A 230 14.08 1.35 -13.15
C GLY A 230 13.43 2.71 -13.37
N LYS A 231 12.14 2.68 -13.72
CA LYS A 231 11.29 3.88 -13.75
C LYS A 231 11.05 4.31 -12.31
N MET A 232 11.82 5.26 -11.79
CA MET A 232 11.55 5.82 -10.47
C MET A 232 10.21 6.55 -10.47
N LEU A 233 9.42 6.41 -9.40
CA LEU A 233 8.23 7.25 -9.23
C LEU A 233 8.65 8.72 -9.05
N SER A 234 7.89 9.63 -9.65
CA SER A 234 8.12 11.07 -9.49
C SER A 234 7.75 11.50 -8.07
N LEU A 235 8.58 12.35 -7.47
CA LEU A 235 8.33 12.93 -6.15
C LEU A 235 7.38 14.14 -6.19
N ASP A 236 7.19 14.73 -7.37
CA ASP A 236 6.38 15.94 -7.55
C ASP A 236 4.89 15.63 -7.75
N ARG A 237 4.53 14.34 -7.75
CA ARG A 237 3.17 13.86 -8.02
C ARG A 237 2.74 12.80 -6.99
N PRO A 238 1.43 12.60 -6.82
CA PRO A 238 0.92 11.44 -6.09
C PRO A 238 1.52 10.14 -6.66
N PRO A 239 1.81 9.14 -5.82
CA PRO A 239 1.49 9.09 -4.38
C PRO A 239 2.59 9.59 -3.44
N LEU A 240 3.75 9.98 -3.95
CA LEU A 240 4.94 10.28 -3.12
C LEU A 240 5.04 11.74 -2.67
N LYS A 241 4.39 12.68 -3.38
CA LYS A 241 4.44 14.10 -3.02
C LYS A 241 4.03 14.36 -1.56
N GLY A 242 2.87 13.86 -1.14
CA GLY A 242 2.40 14.06 0.23
C GLY A 242 3.33 13.43 1.28
N LEU A 243 4.02 12.35 0.93
CA LEU A 243 4.99 11.70 1.80
C LEU A 243 6.27 12.53 1.94
N LEU A 244 6.76 13.12 0.84
CA LEU A 244 7.90 14.04 0.87
C LEU A 244 7.58 15.28 1.69
N ASP A 245 6.41 15.90 1.48
CA ASP A 245 5.97 17.07 2.24
C ASP A 245 5.87 16.74 3.74
N ALA A 246 5.34 15.56 4.09
CA ALA A 246 5.28 15.08 5.48
C ALA A 246 6.67 14.85 6.08
N ALA A 247 7.62 14.28 5.32
CA ALA A 247 8.99 14.06 5.77
C ALA A 247 9.71 15.39 6.06
N ILE A 248 9.58 16.37 5.16
CA ILE A 248 10.14 17.72 5.32
C ILE A 248 9.57 18.40 6.57
N ASN A 249 8.24 18.43 6.70
CA ASN A 249 7.58 18.99 7.89
C ASN A 249 7.98 18.27 9.18
N GLY A 250 8.11 16.93 9.12
CA GLY A 250 8.61 16.12 10.22
C GLY A 250 10.02 16.51 10.66
N PHE A 251 10.94 16.76 9.71
CA PHE A 251 12.29 17.23 10.02
C PHE A 251 12.28 18.61 10.68
N VAL A 252 11.46 19.54 10.20
CA VAL A 252 11.33 20.88 10.80
C VAL A 252 10.82 20.77 12.24
N MET A 253 9.74 20.02 12.48
CA MET A 253 9.17 19.83 13.81
C MET A 253 10.15 19.13 14.77
N ALA A 254 10.77 18.03 14.32
CA ALA A 254 11.75 17.30 15.12
C ALA A 254 12.98 18.16 15.45
N THR A 255 13.40 19.04 14.54
CA THR A 255 14.49 20.00 14.78
C THR A 255 14.18 20.91 15.96
N HIS A 256 13.00 21.56 15.95
CA HIS A 256 12.59 22.45 17.05
C HIS A 256 12.45 21.69 18.37
N MET A 257 11.84 20.49 18.34
CA MET A 257 11.69 19.66 19.55
C MET A 257 13.03 19.24 20.15
N ARG A 258 13.97 18.74 19.33
CA ARG A 258 15.30 18.32 19.81
C ARG A 258 16.08 19.50 20.39
N LEU A 259 15.98 20.68 19.78
CA LEU A 259 16.72 21.86 20.21
C LEU A 259 16.19 22.53 21.49
N ALA A 260 14.90 22.34 21.83
CA ALA A 260 14.30 22.91 23.03
C ALA A 260 15.11 22.56 24.30
N ASN A 261 15.56 21.31 24.43
CA ASN A 261 16.28 20.81 25.60
C ASN A 261 17.68 20.25 25.28
N ILE A 262 18.30 20.66 24.16
CA ILE A 262 19.58 20.08 23.72
C ILE A 262 20.75 20.45 24.65
N SER A 263 21.53 19.43 25.02
CA SER A 263 22.79 19.55 25.76
C SER A 263 24.02 19.53 24.84
N PRO A 264 25.18 20.05 25.27
CA PRO A 264 26.41 20.07 24.45
C PRO A 264 26.89 18.70 23.96
N ARG A 265 26.55 17.61 24.68
CA ARG A 265 26.91 16.24 24.30
C ARG A 265 26.14 15.76 23.06
N GLN A 266 24.96 16.32 22.81
CA GLN A 266 24.07 15.94 21.72
C GLN A 266 24.30 16.75 20.44
N TYR A 267 25.25 17.71 20.43
CA TYR A 267 25.47 18.56 19.26
C TYR A 267 25.94 17.77 18.03
N ALA A 268 26.80 16.77 18.21
CA ALA A 268 27.26 15.92 17.10
C ALA A 268 26.09 15.15 16.47
N GLU A 269 25.32 14.44 17.30
CA GLU A 269 24.14 13.69 16.85
C GLU A 269 23.10 14.60 16.17
N PHE A 270 22.89 15.81 16.70
CA PHE A 270 21.97 16.78 16.11
C PHE A 270 22.45 17.29 14.74
N VAL A 271 23.75 17.54 14.57
CA VAL A 271 24.32 17.92 13.27
C VAL A 271 24.21 16.77 12.26
N ASP A 272 24.41 15.53 12.69
CA ASP A 272 24.22 14.36 11.82
C ASP A 272 22.73 14.17 11.45
N PHE A 273 21.82 14.43 12.39
CA PHE A 273 20.38 14.49 12.12
C PHE A 273 20.04 15.56 11.07
N LEU A 274 20.61 16.77 11.19
CA LEU A 274 20.43 17.82 10.18
C LEU A 274 21.07 17.48 8.84
N THR A 275 22.13 16.68 8.83
CA THR A 275 22.73 16.17 7.59
C THR A 275 21.74 15.27 6.86
N ARG A 276 21.03 14.38 7.57
CA ARG A 276 19.94 13.57 6.98
C ARG A 276 18.75 14.43 6.52
N ALA A 277 18.41 15.47 7.29
CA ALA A 277 17.38 16.43 6.92
C ALA A 277 17.73 17.09 5.58
N ARG A 278 18.96 17.63 5.48
CA ARG A 278 19.48 18.24 4.25
C ARG A 278 19.27 17.33 3.05
N ASP A 279 19.68 16.07 3.13
CA ASP A 279 19.59 15.13 2.02
C ASP A 279 18.13 14.90 1.59
N THR A 280 17.19 14.89 2.54
CA THR A 280 15.74 14.82 2.26
C THR A 280 15.23 16.08 1.59
N PHE A 281 15.64 17.27 2.06
CA PHE A 281 15.26 18.55 1.43
C PHE A 281 15.78 18.64 -0.01
N HIS A 282 16.94 18.08 -0.34
CA HIS A 282 17.46 18.04 -1.72
C HIS A 282 16.61 17.21 -2.68
N LEU A 283 15.73 16.35 -2.16
CA LEU A 283 14.75 15.64 -2.97
C LEU A 283 13.66 16.57 -3.52
N LEU A 284 13.38 17.68 -2.84
CA LEU A 284 12.48 18.73 -3.30
C LEU A 284 13.27 19.71 -4.18
N ARG A 285 13.11 19.61 -5.51
CA ARG A 285 13.70 20.59 -6.44
C ARG A 285 12.61 21.47 -7.06
N PRO A 286 12.90 22.77 -7.30
CA PRO A 286 14.15 23.49 -7.03
C PRO A 286 14.25 24.09 -5.60
N ASP A 287 13.17 24.14 -4.84
CA ASP A 287 13.08 24.98 -3.63
C ASP A 287 13.74 24.39 -2.37
N GLY A 288 13.94 23.07 -2.32
CA GLY A 288 14.41 22.37 -1.13
C GLY A 288 15.74 22.86 -0.55
N PRO A 289 16.80 23.07 -1.35
CA PRO A 289 18.07 23.63 -0.86
C PRO A 289 17.90 25.01 -0.23
N LEU A 290 17.05 25.87 -0.80
CA LEU A 290 16.76 27.20 -0.25
C LEU A 290 15.99 27.10 1.07
N GLN A 291 15.00 26.21 1.14
CA GLN A 291 14.26 25.94 2.38
C GLN A 291 15.17 25.42 3.49
N PHE A 292 16.09 24.50 3.18
CA PHE A 292 17.05 23.99 4.17
C PHE A 292 18.00 25.09 4.66
N ARG A 293 18.50 25.93 3.75
CA ARG A 293 19.35 27.07 4.12
C ARG A 293 18.60 28.04 5.06
N SER A 294 17.36 28.38 4.73
CA SER A 294 16.50 29.23 5.56
C SER A 294 16.27 28.62 6.96
N LEU A 295 16.04 27.30 7.03
CA LEU A 295 15.96 26.57 8.29
C LEU A 295 17.25 26.74 9.12
N VAL A 296 18.42 26.46 8.54
CA VAL A 296 19.71 26.59 9.25
C VAL A 296 19.96 28.04 9.71
N GLU A 297 19.67 29.03 8.88
CA GLU A 297 19.77 30.45 9.25
C GLU A 297 18.86 30.80 10.44
N CYS A 298 17.60 30.33 10.41
CA CYS A 298 16.67 30.45 11.53
C CYS A 298 17.24 29.83 12.83
N LEU A 299 17.77 28.60 12.75
CA LEU A 299 18.37 27.93 13.91
C LEU A 299 19.55 28.71 14.49
N ARG A 300 20.43 29.24 13.63
CA ARG A 300 21.58 30.06 14.06
C ARG A 300 21.13 31.32 14.79
N GLN A 301 20.06 31.96 14.31
CA GLN A 301 19.51 33.16 14.93
C GLN A 301 18.83 32.86 16.27
N THR A 302 17.94 31.86 16.32
CA THR A 302 17.19 31.48 17.52
C THR A 302 18.11 30.99 18.64
N TYR A 303 19.19 30.26 18.30
CA TYR A 303 20.12 29.67 19.27
C TYR A 303 21.48 30.37 19.33
N ARG A 304 21.55 31.66 18.97
CA ARG A 304 22.79 32.48 18.95
C ARG A 304 23.63 32.43 20.23
N GLY A 305 23.01 32.22 21.39
CA GLY A 305 23.70 32.08 22.68
C GLY A 305 24.51 30.78 22.83
N LYS A 306 24.17 29.72 22.07
CA LYS A 306 24.88 28.44 22.07
C LYS A 306 26.04 28.45 21.07
N ARG A 307 27.10 29.22 21.37
CA ARG A 307 28.25 29.47 20.46
C ARG A 307 28.82 28.22 19.77
N LYS A 308 29.04 27.13 20.52
CA LYS A 308 29.58 25.87 19.96
C LYS A 308 28.61 25.24 18.95
N LEU A 309 27.31 25.24 19.23
CA LEU A 309 26.29 24.74 18.30
C LEU A 309 26.27 25.59 17.02
N VAL A 310 26.23 26.92 17.16
CA VAL A 310 26.23 27.85 16.00
C VAL A 310 27.50 27.70 15.16
N SER A 311 28.66 27.51 15.79
CA SER A 311 29.91 27.24 15.09
C SER A 311 29.81 25.96 14.25
N LEU A 312 29.33 24.86 14.83
CA LEU A 312 29.17 23.58 14.12
C LEU A 312 28.18 23.69 12.95
N LEU A 313 27.07 24.41 13.13
CA LEU A 313 26.11 24.65 12.06
C LEU A 313 26.72 25.47 10.92
N SER A 314 27.53 26.48 11.24
CA SER A 314 28.20 27.32 10.25
C SER A 314 29.29 26.56 9.50
N GLU A 315 30.04 25.72 10.19
CA GLU A 315 31.10 24.90 9.60
C GLU A 315 30.53 23.84 8.65
N ARG A 316 29.39 23.23 9.01
CA ARG A 316 28.83 22.10 8.26
C ARG A 316 27.83 22.50 7.17
N PHE A 317 27.13 23.61 7.34
CA PHE A 317 26.02 24.02 6.47
C PHE A 317 26.05 25.50 6.06
N GLY A 318 27.08 26.25 6.44
CA GLY A 318 27.24 27.68 6.10
C GLY A 318 27.71 27.93 4.69
#